data_AF-A0A8J9SIK7-F1
#
_entry.id   AF-A0A8J9SIK7-F1
#
_cell.length_a   1.000
_cell.length_b   1.000
_cell.length_c   1.000
_cell.angle_alpha   90.00
_cell.angle_beta   90.00
_cell.angle_gamma   90.00
#
_symmetry.space_group_name_H-M   'P 1'
#
loop_
_entity.id
_entity.type
_entity.pdbx_description
1 polymer ?
#
loop_
_entity_poly.entity_id
_entity_poly.type
_entity_poly.pdbx_seq_one_letter_code
_entity_poly.pdbx_strand_id
1 'polypeptide(L)'
;MGLNKQSVAVILLVACSIARTVLHFQTFSNLSLQQVRSTAYSPEVDKRQIRDDTSLFRSGQRFRPKNSGESAATGKCAINLFGLPRAFQSLVLPSLVQSVIRPNALYNCDYFVHYYYLTYEKEGRANSGGRLDPDEILLLKQAVHDVSPNSIVEFRYDQEQAFWDQYQPLIDRIRTVNDTDGHYLYFPWRDKSYVYTLTTDNIVKMWHSIQSAWELMTEHETMKSQRYDRVAMLRSDVVYMTPIDLFQANRQPLRDGAKVAVVPAFGRYPVSDRMIIGPRDAVEIWAAQRFDRLETHVQFVHDKHPGWGMHSERFVKWTIFPAIRETNTTIVEDDFMCFFRARADETVMIKDCEGNRYQNAAPSIVKNLGSDKIGVLESILGRKCLRQDGSSVLFALAMSGSGSWV
;
A
#
# COMPACT_ATOMS: atom_id res chain seq x y z
N MET A 1 2.47 -25.89 -38.58
CA MET A 1 2.81 -25.53 -37.19
C MET A 1 1.59 -24.88 -36.56
N GLY A 2 0.80 -25.63 -35.79
CA GLY A 2 -0.36 -25.07 -35.09
C GLY A 2 0.09 -24.46 -33.77
N LEU A 3 -0.16 -23.17 -33.57
CA LEU A 3 0.02 -22.53 -32.26
C LEU A 3 -0.89 -23.23 -31.25
N ASN A 4 -0.31 -23.65 -30.12
CA ASN A 4 -1.05 -24.24 -29.00
C ASN A 4 -2.15 -23.26 -28.56
N LYS A 5 -3.37 -23.77 -28.33
CA LYS A 5 -4.53 -22.98 -27.87
C LYS A 5 -4.21 -22.14 -26.62
N GLN A 6 -3.32 -22.62 -25.75
CA GLN A 6 -2.85 -21.86 -24.59
C GLN A 6 -2.03 -20.62 -24.98
N SER A 7 -1.17 -20.72 -25.99
CA SER A 7 -0.37 -19.59 -26.47
C SER A 7 -1.23 -18.50 -27.11
N VAL A 8 -2.30 -18.89 -27.82
CA VAL A 8 -3.25 -17.94 -28.41
C VAL A 8 -4.05 -17.20 -27.33
N ALA A 9 -4.46 -17.88 -26.27
CA ALA A 9 -5.16 -17.27 -25.14
C ALA A 9 -4.28 -16.25 -24.40
N VAL A 10 -3.01 -16.57 -24.15
CA VAL A 10 -2.06 -15.66 -23.49
C VAL A 10 -1.80 -14.41 -24.35
N ILE A 11 -1.60 -14.55 -25.65
CA ILE A 11 -1.39 -13.41 -26.56
C ILE A 11 -2.62 -12.50 -26.60
N LEU A 12 -3.83 -13.06 -26.63
CA LEU A 12 -5.07 -12.29 -26.60
C LEU A 12 -5.28 -11.56 -25.26
N LEU A 13 -4.88 -12.18 -24.13
CA LEU A 13 -5.01 -11.56 -22.81
C LEU A 13 -4.00 -10.43 -22.59
N VAL A 14 -2.75 -10.61 -23.02
CA VAL A 14 -1.73 -9.54 -23.01
C VAL A 14 -2.18 -8.39 -23.92
N ALA A 15 -2.70 -8.70 -25.11
CA ALA A 15 -3.25 -7.69 -26.02
C ALA A 15 -4.47 -6.96 -25.43
N CYS A 16 -5.36 -7.65 -24.70
CA CYS A 16 -6.50 -7.03 -24.02
C CYS A 16 -6.11 -6.17 -22.81
N SER A 17 -5.07 -6.56 -22.07
CA SER A 17 -4.51 -5.76 -20.97
C SER A 17 -3.89 -4.47 -21.51
N ILE A 18 -3.04 -4.59 -22.54
CA ILE A 18 -2.45 -3.44 -23.24
C ILE A 18 -3.56 -2.57 -23.87
N ALA A 19 -4.56 -3.17 -24.52
CA ALA A 19 -5.66 -2.44 -25.12
C ALA A 19 -6.55 -1.74 -24.08
N ARG A 20 -6.79 -2.32 -22.91
CA ARG A 20 -7.47 -1.62 -21.80
C ARG A 20 -6.68 -0.41 -21.35
N THR A 21 -5.37 -0.56 -21.11
CA THR A 21 -4.52 0.56 -20.72
C THR A 21 -4.52 1.65 -21.80
N VAL A 22 -4.35 1.30 -23.07
CA VAL A 22 -4.34 2.26 -24.20
C VAL A 22 -5.70 2.91 -24.45
N LEU A 23 -6.80 2.17 -24.37
CA LEU A 23 -8.17 2.70 -24.57
C LEU A 23 -8.59 3.63 -23.42
N HIS A 24 -8.20 3.33 -22.17
CA HIS A 24 -8.39 4.25 -21.06
C HIS A 24 -7.74 5.61 -21.38
N PHE A 25 -6.51 5.63 -21.90
CA PHE A 25 -5.82 6.89 -22.24
C PHE A 25 -6.46 7.66 -23.40
N GLN A 26 -6.97 6.99 -24.43
CA GLN A 26 -7.67 7.67 -25.53
C GLN A 26 -8.98 8.33 -25.08
N THR A 27 -9.70 7.74 -24.11
CA THR A 27 -10.90 8.37 -23.53
C THR A 27 -10.58 9.57 -22.63
N PHE A 28 -9.43 9.58 -21.94
CA PHE A 28 -9.01 10.72 -21.10
C PHE A 28 -8.42 11.90 -21.88
N SER A 29 -7.87 11.65 -23.07
CA SER A 29 -7.21 12.68 -23.89
C SER A 29 -8.19 13.64 -24.57
N ASN A 30 -9.47 13.26 -24.71
CA ASN A 30 -10.47 14.00 -25.52
C ASN A 30 -11.61 14.63 -24.72
N LEU A 31 -11.59 14.57 -23.38
CA LEU A 31 -12.62 15.20 -22.55
C LEU A 31 -12.26 16.66 -22.27
N SER A 32 -12.93 17.60 -22.94
CA SER A 32 -12.86 19.01 -22.56
C SER A 32 -13.56 19.22 -21.20
N LEU A 33 -13.07 20.18 -20.41
CA LEU A 33 -13.66 20.60 -19.12
C LEU A 33 -15.16 20.95 -19.23
N GLN A 34 -15.65 21.30 -20.42
CA GLN A 34 -17.07 21.59 -20.66
C GLN A 34 -17.93 20.32 -20.85
N GLN A 35 -17.36 19.22 -21.34
CA GLN A 35 -18.11 17.99 -21.63
C GLN A 35 -18.38 17.15 -20.37
N VAL A 36 -17.54 17.28 -19.33
CA VAL A 36 -17.77 16.61 -18.04
C VAL A 36 -18.87 17.30 -17.21
N ARG A 37 -19.12 18.60 -17.46
CA ARG A 37 -20.24 19.33 -16.83
C ARG A 37 -21.62 18.82 -17.28
N SER A 38 -21.76 18.27 -18.49
CA SER A 38 -23.06 17.83 -19.00
C SER A 38 -23.53 16.45 -18.50
N THR A 39 -22.66 15.69 -17.83
CA THR A 39 -23.01 14.39 -17.23
C THR A 39 -23.03 14.42 -15.71
N ALA A 40 -23.01 15.61 -15.09
CA ALA A 40 -23.11 15.78 -13.66
C ALA A 40 -24.52 15.39 -13.17
N TYR A 41 -24.62 14.14 -12.74
CA TYR A 41 -25.61 13.57 -11.84
C TYR A 41 -26.07 14.60 -10.80
N SER A 42 -27.39 14.85 -10.74
CA SER A 42 -28.01 15.73 -9.74
C SER A 42 -28.02 15.03 -8.38
N PRO A 43 -27.31 15.52 -7.34
CA PRO A 43 -27.42 14.98 -6.01
C PRO A 43 -28.42 15.82 -5.23
N GLU A 44 -29.70 15.44 -5.28
CA GLU A 44 -30.56 15.59 -4.10
C GLU A 44 -30.15 14.50 -3.08
N VAL A 45 -28.95 14.64 -2.53
CA VAL A 45 -28.54 13.91 -1.32
C VAL A 45 -28.80 14.83 -0.15
N ASP A 46 -29.74 14.37 0.66
CA ASP A 46 -30.28 14.93 1.88
C ASP A 46 -29.24 15.70 2.71
N LYS A 47 -29.53 16.98 2.98
CA LYS A 47 -28.71 17.92 3.77
C LYS A 47 -28.63 17.55 5.26
N ARG A 48 -28.93 16.30 5.65
CA ARG A 48 -28.97 15.83 7.04
C ARG A 48 -27.74 15.06 7.51
N GLN A 49 -26.71 14.87 6.68
CA GLN A 49 -25.56 14.05 7.05
C GLN A 49 -24.20 14.74 6.88
N ILE A 50 -24.08 15.95 7.43
CA ILE A 50 -22.79 16.50 7.86
C ILE A 50 -22.99 17.02 9.29
N ARG A 51 -23.28 16.09 10.21
CA ARG A 51 -22.96 16.29 11.62
C ARG A 51 -21.50 15.91 11.81
N ASP A 52 -20.84 16.62 12.71
CA ASP A 52 -19.48 16.37 13.19
C ASP A 52 -19.20 14.87 13.42
N ASP A 53 -18.63 14.21 12.41
CA ASP A 53 -18.17 12.82 12.44
C ASP A 53 -16.79 12.68 13.10
N THR A 54 -16.42 13.66 13.93
CA THR A 54 -15.41 13.45 14.98
C THR A 54 -15.88 12.48 16.06
N SER A 55 -17.18 12.13 16.10
CA SER A 55 -17.76 11.19 17.08
C SER A 55 -17.87 9.73 16.60
N LEU A 56 -17.72 9.44 15.30
CA LEU A 56 -17.84 8.08 14.75
C LEU A 56 -16.53 7.28 14.70
N PHE A 57 -15.39 7.92 14.97
CA PHE A 57 -14.11 7.25 15.22
C PHE A 57 -13.90 7.03 16.72
N ARG A 58 -14.79 6.27 17.35
CA ARG A 58 -14.51 5.71 18.68
C ARG A 58 -13.46 4.61 18.52
N SER A 59 -12.18 4.96 18.71
CA SER A 59 -11.14 3.98 19.04
C SER A 59 -11.63 3.22 20.27
N GLY A 60 -12.03 1.96 20.12
CA GLY A 60 -12.41 1.13 21.26
C GLY A 60 -13.74 0.39 21.19
N GLN A 61 -14.38 0.24 20.01
CA GLN A 61 -15.27 -0.92 19.86
C GLN A 61 -14.41 -2.19 19.90
N ARG A 62 -14.13 -2.67 21.12
CA ARG A 62 -13.66 -4.04 21.35
C ARG A 62 -14.73 -4.94 20.74
N PHE A 63 -14.37 -5.60 19.65
CA PHE A 63 -15.11 -6.75 19.16
C PHE A 63 -15.17 -7.74 20.33
N ARG A 64 -16.30 -7.81 21.03
CA ARG A 64 -16.53 -8.86 22.04
C ARG A 64 -16.99 -10.09 21.27
N PRO A 65 -16.24 -11.19 21.29
CA PRO A 65 -16.75 -12.45 20.77
C PRO A 65 -17.97 -12.81 21.63
N LYS A 66 -19.16 -12.89 21.02
CA LYS A 66 -20.22 -13.68 21.60
C LYS A 66 -19.80 -15.14 21.39
N ASN A 67 -19.70 -15.90 22.47
CA ASN A 67 -19.51 -17.34 22.43
C ASN A 67 -20.73 -17.98 21.75
N SER A 68 -20.59 -18.27 20.47
CA SER A 68 -21.39 -19.23 19.71
C SER A 68 -20.40 -19.93 18.77
N GLY A 69 -20.56 -21.23 18.53
CA GLY A 69 -19.61 -22.09 17.79
C GLY A 69 -19.46 -21.76 16.31
N GLU A 70 -19.17 -20.50 15.98
CA GLU A 70 -18.84 -20.00 14.65
C GLU A 70 -17.35 -20.27 14.36
N SER A 71 -17.06 -20.82 13.18
CA SER A 71 -15.71 -21.11 12.71
C SER A 71 -14.92 -19.83 12.41
N ALA A 72 -13.61 -19.87 12.67
CA ALA A 72 -12.69 -18.83 12.23
C ALA A 72 -12.65 -18.73 10.70
N ALA A 73 -12.44 -17.52 10.17
CA ALA A 73 -12.28 -17.30 8.75
C ALA A 73 -11.07 -18.09 8.22
N THR A 74 -11.28 -18.78 7.10
CA THR A 74 -10.24 -19.47 6.34
C THR A 74 -10.47 -19.20 4.85
N GLY A 75 -9.45 -19.41 4.01
CA GLY A 75 -9.57 -19.18 2.58
C GLY A 75 -8.23 -19.08 1.88
N LYS A 76 -8.26 -18.89 0.57
CA LYS A 76 -7.08 -18.58 -0.23
C LYS A 76 -6.67 -17.13 0.02
N CYS A 77 -5.37 -16.93 0.23
CA CYS A 77 -4.83 -15.61 0.52
C CYS A 77 -3.64 -15.27 -0.36
N ALA A 78 -3.49 -13.97 -0.63
CA ALA A 78 -2.35 -13.41 -1.35
C ALA A 78 -1.76 -12.23 -0.58
N ILE A 79 -0.43 -12.13 -0.61
CA ILE A 79 0.33 -11.02 -0.04
C ILE A 79 1.08 -10.34 -1.17
N ASN A 80 0.62 -9.14 -1.52
CA ASN A 80 1.19 -8.35 -2.59
C ASN A 80 2.18 -7.35 -2.00
N LEU A 81 3.42 -7.35 -2.47
CA LEU A 81 4.45 -6.40 -2.07
C LEU A 81 4.68 -5.38 -3.20
N PHE A 82 4.79 -4.11 -2.84
CA PHE A 82 5.00 -3.03 -3.79
C PHE A 82 6.04 -2.01 -3.31
N GLY A 83 6.73 -1.38 -4.25
CA GLY A 83 7.57 -0.20 -4.02
C GLY A 83 9.04 -0.40 -4.41
N LEU A 84 9.93 0.18 -3.59
CA LEU A 84 11.37 0.12 -3.79
C LEU A 84 11.99 -0.77 -2.70
N PRO A 85 12.81 -1.79 -3.01
CA PRO A 85 13.42 -2.65 -2.01
C PRO A 85 14.59 -1.93 -1.30
N ARG A 86 14.29 -1.05 -0.34
CA ARG A 86 15.31 -0.33 0.43
C ARG A 86 15.86 -1.20 1.55
N ALA A 87 17.17 -1.45 1.53
CA ALA A 87 17.86 -2.28 2.52
C ALA A 87 17.09 -3.59 2.77
N PHE A 88 16.73 -4.26 1.68
CA PHE A 88 15.71 -5.30 1.73
C PHE A 88 16.23 -6.51 2.48
N GLN A 89 17.43 -7.00 2.13
CA GLN A 89 18.03 -8.14 2.78
C GLN A 89 18.31 -7.86 4.26
N SER A 90 18.87 -6.70 4.58
CA SER A 90 19.37 -6.42 5.93
C SER A 90 18.28 -5.99 6.91
N LEU A 91 17.22 -5.30 6.45
CA LEU A 91 16.17 -4.75 7.31
C LEU A 91 14.79 -5.35 7.04
N VAL A 92 14.34 -5.33 5.79
CA VAL A 92 12.94 -5.63 5.44
C VAL A 92 12.66 -7.13 5.54
N LEU A 93 13.48 -7.96 4.91
CA LEU A 93 13.30 -9.41 4.79
C LEU A 93 13.24 -10.11 6.16
N PRO A 94 14.13 -9.85 7.15
CA PRO A 94 14.00 -10.43 8.49
C PRO A 94 12.65 -10.11 9.13
N SER A 95 12.18 -8.87 8.96
CA SER A 95 10.89 -8.44 9.50
C SER A 95 9.70 -9.05 8.74
N LEU A 96 9.79 -9.22 7.42
CA LEU A 96 8.78 -9.93 6.64
C LEU A 96 8.68 -11.38 7.10
N VAL A 97 9.81 -12.07 7.27
CA VAL A 97 9.85 -13.45 7.77
C VAL A 97 9.16 -13.55 9.12
N GLN A 98 9.55 -12.69 10.07
CA GLN A 98 9.06 -12.76 11.44
C GLN A 98 7.61 -12.30 11.60
N SER A 99 7.24 -11.20 10.93
CA SER A 99 5.99 -10.48 11.20
C SER A 99 4.94 -10.68 10.11
N VAL A 100 5.25 -11.26 8.96
CA VAL A 100 4.29 -11.45 7.86
C VAL A 100 4.24 -12.89 7.37
N ILE A 101 5.38 -13.47 6.97
CA ILE A 101 5.43 -14.81 6.37
C ILE A 101 5.07 -15.89 7.40
N ARG A 102 5.76 -15.92 8.54
CA ARG A 102 5.48 -16.91 9.60
C ARG A 102 4.04 -16.88 10.11
N PRO A 103 3.46 -15.71 10.44
CA PRO A 103 2.05 -15.63 10.85
C PRO A 103 1.07 -16.19 9.81
N ASN A 104 1.39 -16.11 8.52
CA ASN A 104 0.48 -16.53 7.44
C ASN A 104 0.83 -17.88 6.81
N ALA A 105 1.90 -18.56 7.28
CA ALA A 105 2.36 -19.82 6.71
C ALA A 105 1.32 -20.94 6.80
N LEU A 106 0.52 -20.94 7.86
CA LEU A 106 -0.54 -21.95 8.06
C LEU A 106 -1.66 -21.86 7.02
N TYR A 107 -1.80 -20.73 6.33
CA TYR A 107 -2.76 -20.51 5.26
C TYR A 107 -2.20 -20.78 3.86
N ASN A 108 -0.88 -21.02 3.75
CA ASN A 108 -0.15 -21.12 2.48
C ASN A 108 -0.49 -19.96 1.53
N CYS A 109 -0.38 -18.70 2.02
CA CYS A 109 -0.63 -17.54 1.17
C CYS A 109 0.40 -17.47 0.03
N ASP A 110 -0.04 -17.02 -1.13
CA ASP A 110 0.84 -16.74 -2.27
C ASP A 110 1.36 -15.30 -2.20
N TYR A 111 2.47 -15.03 -2.91
CA TYR A 111 3.16 -13.75 -2.86
C TYR A 111 3.37 -13.19 -4.27
N PHE A 112 2.99 -11.92 -4.46
CA PHE A 112 3.13 -11.24 -5.75
C PHE A 112 3.84 -9.91 -5.54
N VAL A 113 4.96 -9.73 -6.21
CA VAL A 113 5.87 -8.62 -5.91
C VAL A 113 6.03 -7.74 -7.14
N HIS A 114 5.72 -6.46 -6.99
CA HIS A 114 6.18 -5.45 -7.91
C HIS A 114 7.30 -4.61 -7.28
N TYR A 115 8.37 -4.36 -8.02
CA TYR A 115 9.41 -3.42 -7.60
C TYR A 115 9.96 -2.59 -8.76
N TYR A 116 10.51 -1.42 -8.46
CA TYR A 116 11.29 -0.68 -9.44
C TYR A 116 12.74 -1.16 -9.43
N TYR A 117 13.29 -1.43 -10.61
CA TYR A 117 14.70 -1.75 -10.78
C TYR A 117 15.53 -0.46 -10.71
N LEU A 118 15.88 -0.05 -9.50
CA LEU A 118 16.65 1.15 -9.22
C LEU A 118 17.86 0.78 -8.36
N THR A 119 19.06 1.19 -8.76
CA THR A 119 20.32 0.90 -8.04
C THR A 119 20.81 2.07 -7.19
N TYR A 120 20.16 3.23 -7.29
CA TYR A 120 20.55 4.42 -6.55
C TYR A 120 19.34 5.32 -6.28
N GLU A 121 19.22 5.78 -5.05
CA GLU A 121 18.24 6.77 -4.63
C GLU A 121 18.94 8.09 -4.29
N LYS A 122 18.45 9.20 -4.87
CA LYS A 122 18.93 10.54 -4.52
C LYS A 122 18.45 10.93 -3.12
N GLU A 123 19.22 11.79 -2.45
CA GLU A 123 18.80 12.43 -1.22
C GLU A 123 17.47 13.19 -1.41
N GLY A 124 16.62 13.16 -0.39
CA GLY A 124 15.33 13.83 -0.39
C GLY A 124 14.92 14.30 1.01
N ARG A 125 13.70 14.84 1.13
CA ARG A 125 13.17 15.55 2.31
C ARG A 125 13.43 14.88 3.67
N ALA A 126 13.48 13.56 3.70
CA ALA A 126 13.70 12.79 4.94
C ALA A 126 14.46 11.48 4.68
N ASN A 127 15.34 11.49 3.67
CA ASN A 127 16.10 10.33 3.24
C ASN A 127 17.46 10.82 2.74
N SER A 128 18.56 10.28 3.26
CA SER A 128 19.91 10.60 2.80
C SER A 128 20.22 10.04 1.41
N GLY A 129 19.29 9.25 0.84
CA GLY A 129 19.53 8.52 -0.39
C GLY A 129 20.49 7.36 -0.13
N GLY A 130 21.03 6.79 -1.20
CA GLY A 130 22.00 5.71 -1.08
C GLY A 130 21.96 4.73 -2.24
N ARG A 131 22.87 3.78 -2.18
CA ARG A 131 22.88 2.65 -3.11
C ARG A 131 21.73 1.71 -2.74
N LEU A 132 21.09 1.18 -3.77
CA LEU A 132 20.11 0.12 -3.65
C LEU A 132 20.66 -1.12 -4.35
N ASP A 133 20.32 -2.28 -3.84
CA ASP A 133 20.47 -3.55 -4.56
C ASP A 133 19.06 -4.11 -4.80
N PRO A 134 18.48 -3.90 -6.00
CA PRO A 134 17.12 -4.33 -6.28
C PRO A 134 16.98 -5.85 -6.32
N ASP A 135 18.07 -6.60 -6.50
CA ASP A 135 18.04 -8.07 -6.60
C ASP A 135 17.90 -8.73 -5.22
N GLU A 136 18.17 -8.00 -4.12
CA GLU A 136 17.91 -8.48 -2.75
C GLU A 136 16.45 -8.90 -2.54
N ILE A 137 15.50 -8.30 -3.27
CA ILE A 137 14.08 -8.66 -3.16
C ILE A 137 13.80 -10.10 -3.56
N LEU A 138 14.63 -10.68 -4.44
CA LEU A 138 14.48 -12.05 -4.93
C LEU A 138 14.73 -13.10 -3.83
N LEU A 139 15.46 -12.72 -2.77
CA LEU A 139 15.66 -13.55 -1.56
C LEU A 139 14.34 -13.89 -0.86
N LEU A 140 13.28 -13.10 -1.09
CA LEU A 140 11.94 -13.39 -0.58
C LEU A 140 11.46 -14.79 -0.97
N LYS A 141 11.78 -15.26 -2.18
CA LYS A 141 11.31 -16.56 -2.67
C LYS A 141 11.78 -17.70 -1.77
N GLN A 142 13.07 -17.74 -1.48
CA GLN A 142 13.63 -18.75 -0.58
C GLN A 142 13.04 -18.61 0.82
N ALA A 143 12.97 -17.39 1.36
CA ALA A 143 12.45 -17.15 2.70
C ALA A 143 10.97 -17.56 2.88
N VAL A 144 10.15 -17.42 1.84
CA VAL A 144 8.77 -17.92 1.82
C VAL A 144 8.77 -19.45 1.78
N HIS A 145 9.54 -20.06 0.87
CA HIS A 145 9.59 -21.52 0.70
C HIS A 145 10.16 -22.27 1.91
N ASP A 146 11.03 -21.64 2.70
CA ASP A 146 11.53 -22.19 3.97
C ASP A 146 10.42 -22.40 5.01
N VAL A 147 9.30 -21.65 4.92
CA VAL A 147 8.21 -21.68 5.92
C VAL A 147 6.90 -22.20 5.31
N SER A 148 6.66 -21.96 4.02
CA SER A 148 5.50 -22.44 3.27
C SER A 148 5.94 -22.92 1.88
N PRO A 149 6.42 -24.18 1.77
CA PRO A 149 7.02 -24.72 0.54
C PRO A 149 6.10 -24.74 -0.67
N ASN A 150 4.78 -24.71 -0.44
CA ASN A 150 3.77 -24.79 -1.51
C ASN A 150 3.29 -23.41 -1.98
N SER A 151 3.70 -22.32 -1.32
CA SER A 151 3.35 -20.97 -1.73
C SER A 151 3.97 -20.60 -3.08
N ILE A 152 3.22 -19.90 -3.90
CA ILE A 152 3.72 -19.26 -5.11
C ILE A 152 4.38 -17.94 -4.74
N VAL A 153 5.49 -17.63 -5.40
CA VAL A 153 6.17 -16.33 -5.31
C VAL A 153 6.51 -15.86 -6.72
N GLU A 154 5.86 -14.80 -7.17
CA GLU A 154 6.06 -14.21 -8.50
C GLU A 154 6.53 -12.76 -8.38
N PHE A 155 7.38 -12.35 -9.33
CA PHE A 155 7.99 -11.03 -9.37
C PHE A 155 7.72 -10.35 -10.71
N ARG A 156 7.47 -9.05 -10.64
CA ARG A 156 7.42 -8.11 -11.76
C ARG A 156 8.27 -6.90 -11.39
N TYR A 157 8.96 -6.33 -12.37
CA TYR A 157 9.68 -5.09 -12.15
C TYR A 157 9.59 -4.18 -13.36
N ASP A 158 9.74 -2.89 -13.09
CA ASP A 158 9.83 -1.86 -14.11
C ASP A 158 11.12 -1.06 -13.95
N GLN A 159 11.72 -0.70 -15.08
CA GLN A 159 12.79 0.28 -15.14
C GLN A 159 12.19 1.70 -15.04
N GLU A 160 12.96 2.66 -14.53
CA GLU A 160 12.45 4.03 -14.37
C GLU A 160 11.97 4.63 -15.71
N GLN A 161 12.67 4.36 -16.81
CA GLN A 161 12.28 4.86 -18.13
C GLN A 161 10.91 4.30 -18.57
N ALA A 162 10.63 3.02 -18.32
CA ALA A 162 9.35 2.41 -18.70
C ALA A 162 8.17 3.08 -17.98
N PHE A 163 8.34 3.42 -16.70
CA PHE A 163 7.35 4.20 -15.96
C PHE A 163 7.11 5.57 -16.61
N TRP A 164 8.18 6.31 -16.93
CA TRP A 164 8.04 7.63 -17.54
C TRP A 164 7.39 7.54 -18.91
N ASP A 165 7.81 6.60 -19.77
CA ASP A 165 7.22 6.41 -21.09
C ASP A 165 5.71 6.15 -21.01
N GLN A 166 5.25 5.39 -20.01
CA GLN A 166 3.84 5.10 -19.80
C GLN A 166 3.06 6.29 -19.22
N TYR A 167 3.60 6.99 -18.22
CA TYR A 167 2.84 7.96 -17.42
C TYR A 167 3.14 9.43 -17.73
N GLN A 168 4.12 9.75 -18.58
CA GLN A 168 4.48 11.13 -18.92
C GLN A 168 3.26 11.98 -19.33
N PRO A 169 2.33 11.52 -20.21
CA PRO A 169 1.19 12.34 -20.60
C PRO A 169 0.26 12.70 -19.43
N LEU A 170 0.03 11.76 -18.51
CA LEU A 170 -0.76 12.01 -17.30
C LEU A 170 -0.03 12.97 -16.36
N ILE A 171 1.27 12.76 -16.16
CA ILE A 171 2.09 13.57 -15.26
C ILE A 171 2.19 15.01 -15.78
N ASP A 172 2.39 15.21 -17.07
CA ASP A 172 2.41 16.55 -17.67
C ASP A 172 1.09 17.27 -17.42
N ARG A 173 -0.05 16.59 -17.64
CA ARG A 173 -1.37 17.15 -17.32
C ARG A 173 -1.50 17.52 -15.84
N ILE A 174 -1.12 16.62 -14.93
CA ILE A 174 -1.16 16.86 -13.48
C ILE A 174 -0.33 18.09 -13.10
N ARG A 175 0.82 18.29 -13.76
CA ARG A 175 1.74 19.40 -13.49
C ARG A 175 1.29 20.73 -14.06
N THR A 176 0.55 20.75 -15.18
CA THR A 176 0.27 21.99 -15.92
C THR A 176 -1.16 22.51 -15.79
N VAL A 177 -2.13 21.68 -15.39
CA VAL A 177 -3.52 22.13 -15.29
C VAL A 177 -3.71 23.00 -14.05
N ASN A 178 -4.24 24.21 -14.27
CA ASN A 178 -4.57 25.17 -13.22
C ASN A 178 -6.08 25.21 -12.96
N ASP A 179 -6.43 25.60 -11.74
CA ASP A 179 -7.78 25.99 -11.36
C ASP A 179 -8.10 27.44 -11.77
N THR A 180 -9.32 27.91 -11.46
CA THR A 180 -9.78 29.25 -11.81
C THR A 180 -9.00 30.37 -11.15
N ASP A 181 -8.32 30.09 -10.04
CA ASP A 181 -7.53 31.05 -9.27
C ASP A 181 -6.04 31.00 -9.64
N GLY A 182 -5.68 30.17 -10.63
CA GLY A 182 -4.31 30.02 -11.13
C GLY A 182 -3.44 29.06 -10.31
N HIS A 183 -4.00 28.32 -9.36
CA HIS A 183 -3.26 27.29 -8.63
C HIS A 183 -3.26 25.96 -9.40
N TYR A 184 -2.20 25.17 -9.27
CA TYR A 184 -2.14 23.83 -9.86
C TYR A 184 -3.23 22.93 -9.28
N LEU A 185 -4.16 22.49 -10.13
CA LEU A 185 -5.41 21.83 -9.74
C LEU A 185 -5.16 20.50 -8.99
N TYR A 186 -4.19 19.72 -9.46
CA TYR A 186 -3.86 18.41 -8.90
C TYR A 186 -2.88 18.50 -7.73
N PHE A 187 -2.13 19.59 -7.60
CA PHE A 187 -1.14 19.75 -6.54
C PHE A 187 -1.84 20.17 -5.24
N PRO A 188 -1.64 19.45 -4.12
CA PRO A 188 -2.24 19.80 -2.83
C PRO A 188 -1.49 20.94 -2.13
N TRP A 189 -1.54 22.14 -2.71
CA TRP A 189 -0.81 23.33 -2.24
C TRP A 189 -1.16 23.78 -0.81
N ARG A 190 -2.26 23.30 -0.21
CA ARG A 190 -2.58 23.56 1.20
C ARG A 190 -1.72 22.76 2.17
N ASP A 191 -1.13 21.66 1.73
CA ASP A 191 -0.19 20.91 2.56
C ASP A 191 1.25 21.36 2.28
N LYS A 192 1.82 22.08 3.24
CA LYS A 192 3.23 22.52 3.21
C LYS A 192 4.22 21.35 3.20
N SER A 193 3.75 20.14 3.47
CA SER A 193 4.54 18.92 3.42
C SER A 193 4.77 18.42 1.99
N TYR A 194 3.94 18.85 1.02
CA TYR A 194 4.05 18.47 -0.38
C TYR A 194 4.99 19.41 -1.13
N VAL A 195 5.83 18.85 -2.00
CA VAL A 195 6.81 19.57 -2.81
C VAL A 195 6.46 19.40 -4.28
N TYR A 196 6.19 20.50 -4.96
CA TYR A 196 5.92 20.49 -6.39
C TYR A 196 7.24 20.40 -7.19
N THR A 197 7.39 19.54 -8.19
CA THR A 197 6.45 18.47 -8.67
C THR A 197 6.68 17.13 -7.97
N LEU A 198 7.76 17.00 -7.20
CA LEU A 198 8.28 15.73 -6.68
C LEU A 198 7.21 14.85 -6.00
N THR A 199 6.35 15.43 -5.16
CA THR A 199 5.38 14.63 -4.40
C THR A 199 4.28 14.05 -5.28
N THR A 200 3.75 14.80 -6.25
CA THR A 200 2.70 14.29 -7.16
C THR A 200 3.25 13.21 -8.09
N ASP A 201 4.50 13.36 -8.55
CA ASP A 201 5.15 12.34 -9.38
C ASP A 201 5.34 11.02 -8.60
N ASN A 202 5.78 11.13 -7.34
CA ASN A 202 5.94 9.98 -6.46
C ASN A 202 4.61 9.30 -6.11
N ILE A 203 3.51 10.04 -6.06
CA ILE A 203 2.16 9.46 -5.87
C ILE A 203 1.78 8.59 -7.07
N VAL A 204 2.00 9.08 -8.29
CA VAL A 204 1.75 8.30 -9.52
C VAL A 204 2.62 7.05 -9.55
N LYS A 205 3.92 7.17 -9.23
CA LYS A 205 4.83 6.00 -9.09
C LYS A 205 4.33 4.99 -8.06
N MET A 206 3.84 5.46 -6.91
CA MET A 206 3.30 4.57 -5.88
C MET A 206 2.04 3.86 -6.34
N TRP A 207 1.10 4.58 -6.97
CA TRP A 207 -0.15 4.00 -7.49
C TRP A 207 0.12 2.96 -8.57
N HIS A 208 1.05 3.25 -9.49
CA HIS A 208 1.49 2.29 -10.50
C HIS A 208 2.03 1.01 -9.84
N SER A 209 2.98 1.13 -8.91
CA SER A 209 3.57 -0.06 -8.26
C SER A 209 2.53 -0.88 -7.48
N ILE A 210 1.53 -0.24 -6.88
CA ILE A 210 0.42 -0.91 -6.20
C ILE A 210 -0.42 -1.69 -7.23
N GLN A 211 -0.78 -1.04 -8.33
CA GLN A 211 -1.58 -1.65 -9.39
C GLN A 211 -0.82 -2.78 -10.09
N SER A 212 0.48 -2.64 -10.38
CA SER A 212 1.29 -3.68 -11.03
C SER A 212 1.40 -4.95 -10.17
N ALA A 213 1.52 -4.82 -8.84
CA ALA A 213 1.51 -5.97 -7.93
C ALA A 213 0.14 -6.67 -7.91
N TRP A 214 -0.93 -5.88 -7.94
CA TRP A 214 -2.29 -6.39 -8.04
C TRP A 214 -2.55 -7.11 -9.37
N GLU A 215 -2.13 -6.52 -10.48
CA GLU A 215 -2.27 -7.10 -11.82
C GLU A 215 -1.57 -8.46 -11.92
N LEU A 216 -0.33 -8.55 -11.44
CA LEU A 216 0.43 -9.81 -11.37
C LEU A 216 -0.36 -10.91 -10.63
N MET A 217 -0.93 -10.59 -9.46
CA MET A 217 -1.79 -11.53 -8.71
C MET A 217 -3.03 -11.94 -9.53
N THR A 218 -3.73 -10.99 -10.17
CA THR A 218 -4.95 -11.30 -10.93
C THR A 218 -4.70 -12.07 -12.24
N GLU A 219 -3.53 -11.89 -12.85
CA GLU A 219 -3.08 -12.72 -13.96
C GLU A 219 -2.92 -14.17 -13.50
N HIS A 220 -2.34 -14.38 -12.31
CA HIS A 220 -2.26 -15.70 -11.69
C HIS A 220 -3.65 -16.30 -11.41
N GLU A 221 -4.58 -15.52 -10.84
CA GLU A 221 -5.97 -15.95 -10.62
C GLU A 221 -6.61 -16.44 -11.92
N THR A 222 -6.37 -15.71 -13.02
CA THR A 222 -6.89 -16.04 -14.36
C THR A 222 -6.27 -17.32 -14.90
N MET A 223 -4.94 -17.45 -14.82
CA MET A 223 -4.22 -18.64 -15.30
C MET A 223 -4.61 -19.91 -14.55
N LYS A 224 -4.87 -19.81 -13.24
CA LYS A 224 -5.26 -20.94 -12.38
C LYS A 224 -6.77 -21.14 -12.25
N SER A 225 -7.58 -20.20 -12.76
CA SER A 225 -9.03 -20.17 -12.52
C SER A 225 -9.39 -20.26 -11.03
N GLN A 226 -8.58 -19.63 -10.17
CA GLN A 226 -8.72 -19.64 -8.73
C GLN A 226 -8.57 -18.23 -8.19
N ARG A 227 -9.57 -17.72 -7.49
CA ARG A 227 -9.53 -16.39 -6.88
C ARG A 227 -9.05 -16.47 -5.43
N TYR A 228 -8.40 -15.39 -5.00
CA TYR A 228 -8.08 -15.18 -3.59
C TYR A 228 -9.30 -14.62 -2.85
N ASP A 229 -9.50 -15.07 -1.62
CA ASP A 229 -10.57 -14.60 -0.75
C ASP A 229 -10.13 -13.33 -0.01
N ARG A 230 -8.87 -13.32 0.45
CA ARG A 230 -8.28 -12.21 1.19
C ARG A 230 -6.91 -11.83 0.66
N VAL A 231 -6.67 -10.53 0.57
CA VAL A 231 -5.45 -9.98 -0.01
C VAL A 231 -4.86 -8.94 0.93
N ALA A 232 -3.53 -8.90 1.01
CA ALA A 232 -2.79 -7.82 1.65
C ALA A 232 -1.99 -7.03 0.60
N MET A 233 -2.04 -5.70 0.64
CA MET A 233 -1.16 -4.82 -0.13
C MET A 233 -0.16 -4.19 0.83
N LEU A 234 1.08 -4.66 0.77
CA LEU A 234 2.16 -4.40 1.72
C LEU A 234 3.35 -3.71 1.03
N ARG A 235 4.16 -2.97 1.78
CA ARG A 235 5.30 -2.23 1.25
C ARG A 235 6.57 -3.06 1.32
N SER A 236 7.45 -2.92 0.33
CA SER A 236 8.76 -3.58 0.29
C SER A 236 9.90 -2.75 0.91
N ASP A 237 9.60 -1.60 1.55
CA ASP A 237 10.59 -0.65 2.07
C ASP A 237 10.43 -0.35 3.57
N VAL A 238 9.88 -1.31 4.32
CA VAL A 238 9.52 -1.10 5.73
C VAL A 238 9.89 -2.30 6.60
N VAL A 239 10.25 -2.02 7.85
CA VAL A 239 10.44 -3.02 8.90
C VAL A 239 9.12 -3.21 9.64
N TYR A 240 8.52 -4.38 9.49
CA TYR A 240 7.25 -4.74 10.13
C TYR A 240 7.46 -5.02 11.62
N MET A 241 7.06 -4.06 12.46
CA MET A 241 7.30 -4.08 13.90
C MET A 241 6.31 -4.93 14.68
N THR A 242 5.19 -5.28 14.05
CA THR A 242 4.11 -6.05 14.65
C THR A 242 3.66 -7.16 13.70
N PRO A 243 3.31 -8.36 14.21
CA PRO A 243 2.75 -9.41 13.39
C PRO A 243 1.50 -8.97 12.62
N ILE A 244 1.40 -9.41 11.38
CA ILE A 244 0.28 -9.23 10.46
C ILE A 244 -0.23 -10.61 10.08
N ASP A 245 -1.47 -10.91 10.43
CA ASP A 245 -2.19 -12.12 10.03
C ASP A 245 -3.40 -11.68 9.19
N LEU A 246 -3.51 -12.20 7.97
CA LEU A 246 -4.54 -11.79 7.00
C LEU A 246 -5.95 -12.13 7.48
N PHE A 247 -6.11 -13.12 8.36
CA PHE A 247 -7.39 -13.57 8.90
C PHE A 247 -7.66 -13.02 10.30
N GLN A 248 -6.93 -11.98 10.72
CA GLN A 248 -7.18 -11.24 11.95
C GLN A 248 -7.47 -9.76 11.71
N ALA A 249 -8.21 -9.14 12.63
CA ALA A 249 -8.33 -7.69 12.75
C ALA A 249 -8.25 -7.32 14.24
N ASN A 250 -7.44 -6.31 14.60
CA ASN A 250 -7.18 -5.91 15.98
C ASN A 250 -6.74 -7.11 16.87
N ARG A 251 -5.93 -8.01 16.32
CA ARG A 251 -5.47 -9.27 16.96
C ARG A 251 -6.60 -10.21 17.38
N GLN A 252 -7.75 -10.13 16.72
CA GLN A 252 -8.85 -11.06 16.89
C GLN A 252 -9.08 -11.82 15.58
N PRO A 253 -9.28 -13.15 15.63
CA PRO A 253 -9.68 -13.91 14.46
C PRO A 253 -10.95 -13.34 13.86
N LEU A 254 -10.96 -13.20 12.54
CA LEU A 254 -12.16 -12.87 11.80
C LEU A 254 -13.10 -14.07 11.80
N ARG A 255 -14.39 -13.79 11.77
CA ARG A 255 -15.43 -14.80 11.59
C ARG A 255 -15.51 -15.19 10.12
N ASP A 256 -15.92 -16.42 9.85
CA ASP A 256 -16.19 -16.83 8.48
C ASP A 256 -17.21 -15.90 7.80
N GLY A 257 -16.99 -15.60 6.52
CA GLY A 257 -17.77 -14.62 5.75
C GLY A 257 -17.63 -13.15 6.17
N ALA A 258 -16.81 -12.80 7.16
CA ALA A 258 -16.65 -11.42 7.61
C ALA A 258 -15.99 -10.54 6.53
N LYS A 259 -16.74 -9.56 6.01
CA LYS A 259 -16.23 -8.52 5.11
C LYS A 259 -15.59 -7.37 5.90
N VAL A 260 -14.39 -7.61 6.40
CA VAL A 260 -13.60 -6.62 7.14
C VAL A 260 -12.28 -6.33 6.44
N ALA A 261 -12.13 -5.10 5.97
CA ALA A 261 -10.88 -4.51 5.53
C ALA A 261 -10.21 -3.76 6.68
N VAL A 262 -8.89 -3.82 6.71
CA VAL A 262 -8.05 -3.32 7.79
C VAL A 262 -7.00 -2.40 7.19
N VAL A 263 -6.84 -1.23 7.82
CA VAL A 263 -5.76 -0.27 7.54
C VAL A 263 -5.08 0.08 8.86
N PRO A 264 -3.82 0.52 8.87
CA PRO A 264 -3.16 0.86 10.13
C PRO A 264 -3.74 2.13 10.75
N ALA A 265 -3.85 2.16 12.08
CA ALA A 265 -4.18 3.37 12.83
C ALA A 265 -2.95 4.28 13.05
N PHE A 266 -1.97 4.28 12.14
CA PHE A 266 -0.81 5.17 12.15
C PHE A 266 -0.48 5.77 10.77
N GLY A 267 0.30 6.85 10.78
CA GLY A 267 0.55 7.67 9.61
C GLY A 267 -0.73 8.32 9.08
N ARG A 268 -1.63 8.80 9.96
CA ARG A 268 -2.96 9.28 9.57
C ARG A 268 -2.99 10.79 9.33
N TYR A 269 -3.41 11.23 8.13
CA TYR A 269 -3.80 12.63 7.87
C TYR A 269 -4.80 12.81 6.72
N PRO A 270 -6.05 12.28 6.78
CA PRO A 270 -6.77 11.85 7.98
C PRO A 270 -6.85 10.33 8.22
N VAL A 271 -6.45 9.49 7.27
CA VAL A 271 -6.40 8.03 7.39
C VAL A 271 -5.05 7.54 6.85
N SER A 272 -4.68 6.29 7.11
CA SER A 272 -3.46 5.71 6.54
C SER A 272 -3.70 5.30 5.09
N ASP A 273 -2.78 5.68 4.21
CA ASP A 273 -2.71 5.27 2.80
C ASP A 273 -1.60 4.23 2.55
N ARG A 274 -0.98 3.72 3.61
CA ARG A 274 0.30 3.00 3.54
C ARG A 274 0.17 1.51 3.19
N MET A 275 -0.95 0.89 3.54
CA MET A 275 -1.28 -0.52 3.26
C MET A 275 -2.77 -0.77 3.47
N ILE A 276 -3.25 -1.93 2.99
CA ILE A 276 -4.59 -2.44 3.28
C ILE A 276 -4.57 -3.98 3.30
N ILE A 277 -5.41 -4.58 4.14
CA ILE A 277 -5.65 -6.03 4.19
C ILE A 277 -7.16 -6.24 4.19
N GLY A 278 -7.70 -7.15 3.38
CA GLY A 278 -9.14 -7.35 3.40
C GLY A 278 -9.67 -8.35 2.39
N PRO A 279 -11.00 -8.44 2.26
CA PRO A 279 -11.64 -9.15 1.17
C PRO A 279 -11.13 -8.66 -0.19
N ARG A 280 -11.00 -9.57 -1.13
CA ARG A 280 -10.46 -9.30 -2.47
C ARG A 280 -11.14 -8.12 -3.18
N ASP A 281 -12.46 -7.99 -3.09
CA ASP A 281 -13.24 -6.89 -3.71
C ASP A 281 -12.91 -5.51 -3.13
N ALA A 282 -12.72 -5.41 -1.82
CA ALA A 282 -12.31 -4.18 -1.15
C ALA A 282 -10.86 -3.78 -1.50
N VAL A 283 -9.96 -4.76 -1.56
CA VAL A 283 -8.55 -4.52 -1.88
C VAL A 283 -8.37 -4.12 -3.35
N GLU A 284 -9.19 -4.67 -4.26
CA GLU A 284 -9.22 -4.26 -5.67
C GLU A 284 -9.49 -2.76 -5.82
N ILE A 285 -10.48 -2.22 -5.11
CA ILE A 285 -10.81 -0.79 -5.14
C ILE A 285 -9.61 0.04 -4.67
N TRP A 286 -8.95 -0.39 -3.60
CA TRP A 286 -7.79 0.32 -3.06
C TRP A 286 -6.56 0.23 -3.98
N ALA A 287 -6.36 -0.90 -4.66
CA ALA A 287 -5.16 -1.16 -5.44
C ALA A 287 -5.26 -0.70 -6.90
N ALA A 288 -6.39 -0.92 -7.55
CA ALA A 288 -6.51 -0.80 -9.01
C ALA A 288 -7.38 0.37 -9.49
N GLN A 289 -8.21 0.99 -8.63
CA GLN A 289 -9.17 2.02 -9.08
C GLN A 289 -8.70 3.46 -8.83
N ARG A 290 -7.44 3.67 -8.48
CA ARG A 290 -6.93 5.01 -8.12
C ARG A 290 -6.90 5.93 -9.33
N PHE A 291 -6.37 5.47 -10.46
CA PHE A 291 -6.33 6.26 -11.69
C PHE A 291 -7.73 6.55 -12.22
N ASP A 292 -8.61 5.55 -12.26
CA ASP A 292 -9.99 5.71 -12.75
C ASP A 292 -10.79 6.74 -11.94
N ARG A 293 -10.48 6.88 -10.66
CA ARG A 293 -11.19 7.78 -9.73
C ARG A 293 -10.54 9.16 -9.60
N LEU A 294 -9.38 9.38 -10.23
CA LEU A 294 -8.60 10.60 -10.07
C LEU A 294 -9.39 11.86 -10.46
N GLU A 295 -9.99 11.85 -11.65
CA GLU A 295 -10.66 13.04 -12.20
C GLU A 295 -11.87 13.45 -11.36
N THR A 296 -12.73 12.48 -11.02
CA THR A 296 -13.90 12.72 -10.16
C THR A 296 -13.48 13.21 -8.77
N HIS A 297 -12.39 12.66 -8.22
CA HIS A 297 -11.85 13.12 -6.95
C HIS A 297 -11.38 14.59 -7.03
N VAL A 298 -10.59 14.93 -8.04
CA VAL A 298 -10.01 16.26 -8.18
C VAL A 298 -11.11 17.31 -8.39
N GLN A 299 -12.16 16.99 -9.13
CA GLN A 299 -13.34 17.86 -9.29
C GLN A 299 -14.07 18.06 -7.95
N PHE A 300 -14.37 16.97 -7.23
CA PHE A 300 -14.98 17.04 -5.91
C PHE A 300 -14.16 17.89 -4.93
N VAL A 301 -12.84 17.68 -4.91
CA VAL A 301 -11.93 18.44 -4.05
C VAL A 301 -11.86 19.89 -4.48
N HIS A 302 -11.78 20.21 -5.77
CA HIS A 302 -11.80 21.59 -6.24
C HIS A 302 -13.07 22.33 -5.78
N ASP A 303 -14.24 21.69 -5.92
CA ASP A 303 -15.53 22.29 -5.59
C ASP A 303 -15.78 22.45 -4.08
N LYS A 304 -15.33 21.48 -3.26
CA LYS A 304 -15.68 21.41 -1.83
C LYS A 304 -14.52 21.71 -0.89
N HIS A 305 -13.31 21.42 -1.32
CA HIS A 305 -12.10 21.42 -0.50
C HIS A 305 -10.88 21.90 -1.31
N PRO A 306 -10.93 23.09 -1.95
CA PRO A 306 -9.89 23.52 -2.89
C PRO A 306 -8.50 23.48 -2.25
N GLY A 307 -7.50 23.11 -3.05
CA GLY A 307 -6.10 23.03 -2.64
C GLY A 307 -5.66 21.74 -1.94
N TRP A 308 -6.52 20.72 -1.89
CA TRP A 308 -6.14 19.38 -1.44
C TRP A 308 -5.85 18.39 -2.58
N GLY A 309 -6.03 18.78 -3.85
CA GLY A 309 -5.62 18.06 -5.06
C GLY A 309 -5.55 16.54 -4.94
N MET A 310 -4.38 15.98 -5.21
CA MET A 310 -4.06 14.54 -5.10
C MET A 310 -3.56 14.11 -3.71
N HIS A 311 -3.89 14.82 -2.62
CA HIS A 311 -3.38 14.46 -1.29
C HIS A 311 -3.76 13.02 -0.90
N SER A 312 -2.77 12.14 -0.71
CA SER A 312 -2.97 10.68 -0.69
C SER A 312 -3.95 10.19 0.37
N GLU A 313 -3.82 10.65 1.61
CA GLU A 313 -4.68 10.24 2.72
C GLU A 313 -6.12 10.75 2.52
N ARG A 314 -6.29 11.93 1.92
CA ARG A 314 -7.61 12.51 1.62
C ARG A 314 -8.25 11.80 0.43
N PHE A 315 -7.47 11.46 -0.59
CA PHE A 315 -7.90 10.59 -1.69
C PHE A 315 -8.45 9.26 -1.16
N VAL A 316 -7.72 8.65 -0.22
CA VAL A 316 -8.18 7.41 0.42
C VAL A 316 -9.48 7.63 1.21
N LYS A 317 -9.54 8.65 2.08
CA LYS A 317 -10.73 8.89 2.91
C LYS A 317 -11.97 9.28 2.11
N TRP A 318 -11.83 10.15 1.11
CA TRP A 318 -12.95 10.79 0.41
C TRP A 318 -13.40 10.03 -0.83
N THR A 319 -12.58 9.14 -1.37
CA THR A 319 -12.87 8.46 -2.64
C THR A 319 -12.76 6.95 -2.55
N ILE A 320 -11.66 6.43 -1.99
CA ILE A 320 -11.44 4.97 -1.94
C ILE A 320 -12.29 4.30 -0.85
N PHE A 321 -12.30 4.85 0.37
CA PHE A 321 -13.06 4.26 1.47
C PHE A 321 -14.58 4.26 1.25
N PRO A 322 -15.21 5.32 0.70
CA PRO A 322 -16.61 5.27 0.30
C PRO A 322 -16.90 4.15 -0.70
N ALA A 323 -16.08 4.02 -1.75
CA ALA A 323 -16.23 2.95 -2.74
C ALA A 323 -16.08 1.55 -2.12
N ILE A 324 -15.14 1.34 -1.19
CA ILE A 324 -15.03 0.07 -0.47
C ILE A 324 -16.30 -0.23 0.35
N ARG A 325 -16.90 0.78 0.98
CA ARG A 325 -18.13 0.58 1.77
C ARG A 325 -19.32 0.19 0.90
N GLU A 326 -19.35 0.59 -0.38
CA GLU A 326 -20.36 0.15 -1.35
C GLU A 326 -20.33 -1.37 -1.60
N THR A 327 -19.23 -2.07 -1.26
CA THR A 327 -19.16 -3.55 -1.33
C THR A 327 -19.68 -4.27 -0.07
N ASN A 328 -20.30 -3.52 0.85
CA ASN A 328 -20.68 -3.93 2.20
C ASN A 328 -19.47 -4.35 3.07
N THR A 329 -18.29 -3.81 2.77
CA THR A 329 -17.08 -4.06 3.56
C THR A 329 -16.94 -3.02 4.68
N THR A 330 -16.75 -3.50 5.91
CA THR A 330 -16.39 -2.66 7.05
C THR A 330 -14.89 -2.36 7.01
N ILE A 331 -14.52 -1.10 7.21
CA ILE A 331 -13.12 -0.67 7.30
C ILE A 331 -12.78 -0.43 8.77
N VAL A 332 -11.72 -1.07 9.23
CA VAL A 332 -11.21 -0.97 10.60
C VAL A 332 -9.81 -0.36 10.58
N GLU A 333 -9.58 0.67 11.39
CA GLU A 333 -8.22 1.12 11.70
C GLU A 333 -7.64 0.21 12.79
N ASP A 334 -6.59 -0.55 12.46
CA ASP A 334 -5.92 -1.45 13.38
C ASP A 334 -4.99 -0.70 14.33
N ASP A 335 -5.27 -0.83 15.61
CA ASP A 335 -4.63 -0.08 16.67
C ASP A 335 -3.38 -0.78 17.25
N PHE A 336 -2.90 -1.79 16.55
CA PHE A 336 -1.68 -2.55 16.83
C PHE A 336 -0.68 -2.48 15.68
N MET A 337 -1.14 -2.55 14.43
CA MET A 337 -0.27 -2.59 13.24
C MET A 337 0.69 -1.39 13.17
N CYS A 338 1.97 -1.68 13.01
CA CYS A 338 3.04 -0.70 12.90
C CYS A 338 4.20 -1.19 12.02
N PHE A 339 4.81 -0.27 11.28
CA PHE A 339 6.13 -0.47 10.68
C PHE A 339 7.00 0.77 10.81
N PHE A 340 8.31 0.59 10.68
CA PHE A 340 9.27 1.68 10.50
C PHE A 340 9.74 1.71 9.05
N ARG A 341 9.79 2.89 8.42
CA ARG A 341 10.37 3.01 7.07
C ARG A 341 11.86 2.68 7.12
N ALA A 342 12.29 1.78 6.24
CA ALA A 342 13.69 1.52 5.94
C ALA A 342 14.20 2.51 4.89
N ARG A 343 15.50 2.81 4.94
CA ARG A 343 16.18 3.73 4.04
C ARG A 343 17.28 2.99 3.27
N ALA A 344 17.72 3.60 2.18
CA ALA A 344 18.75 3.03 1.31
C ALA A 344 20.11 2.90 2.03
N ASP A 345 20.37 3.76 3.01
CA ASP A 345 21.55 3.77 3.87
C ASP A 345 21.45 2.83 5.09
N GLU A 346 20.53 1.86 5.05
CA GLU A 346 20.24 0.91 6.14
C GLU A 346 19.80 1.55 7.46
N THR A 347 19.26 2.77 7.38
CA THR A 347 18.65 3.40 8.53
C THR A 347 17.14 3.16 8.63
N VAL A 348 16.60 3.28 9.85
CA VAL A 348 15.15 3.14 10.10
C VAL A 348 14.53 4.34 10.80
N MET A 349 13.29 4.67 10.43
CA MET A 349 12.49 5.73 11.06
C MET A 349 11.68 5.22 12.26
N ILE A 350 12.30 5.11 13.42
CA ILE A 350 11.68 4.59 14.66
C ILE A 350 10.48 5.42 15.18
N LYS A 351 10.34 6.65 14.69
CA LYS A 351 9.23 7.56 15.05
C LYS A 351 8.00 7.39 14.17
N ASP A 352 7.99 6.49 13.17
CA ASP A 352 6.82 6.31 12.29
C ASP A 352 5.57 5.88 13.05
N CYS A 353 5.74 5.14 14.14
CA CYS A 353 4.66 4.72 15.02
C CYS A 353 4.56 5.57 16.29
N GLU A 354 5.14 6.78 16.25
CA GLU A 354 5.04 7.78 17.31
C GLU A 354 4.13 8.93 16.91
N GLY A 355 3.46 9.51 17.90
CA GLY A 355 2.71 10.73 17.73
C GLY A 355 2.85 11.63 18.94
N ASN A 356 3.50 12.80 18.76
CA ASN A 356 3.33 13.92 19.68
C ASN A 356 1.91 14.52 19.58
N ARG A 357 1.18 14.16 18.53
CA ARG A 357 -0.23 14.45 18.32
C ARG A 357 -0.93 13.10 18.17
N TYR A 358 -2.01 12.88 18.92
CA TYR A 358 -2.95 11.74 18.80
C TYR A 358 -3.42 11.48 17.35
N GLN A 359 -3.16 12.41 16.43
CA GLN A 359 -3.43 12.31 15.02
C GLN A 359 -2.50 11.32 14.29
N ASN A 360 -1.19 11.25 14.62
CA ASN A 360 -0.22 10.43 13.88
C ASN A 360 -0.47 8.93 14.00
N ALA A 361 -0.59 8.43 15.24
CA ALA A 361 -0.69 7.02 15.56
C ALA A 361 -1.66 6.83 16.73
N ALA A 362 -2.41 5.74 16.73
CA ALA A 362 -3.27 5.38 17.86
C ALA A 362 -2.43 5.19 19.13
N PRO A 363 -2.88 5.68 20.30
CA PRO A 363 -2.14 5.53 21.56
C PRO A 363 -1.84 4.08 21.93
N SER A 364 -2.70 3.16 21.53
CA SER A 364 -2.51 1.72 21.72
C SER A 364 -1.29 1.20 20.98
N ILE A 365 -0.98 1.70 19.78
CA ILE A 365 0.25 1.30 19.05
C ILE A 365 1.48 1.65 19.87
N VAL A 366 1.57 2.89 20.36
CA VAL A 366 2.69 3.35 21.19
C VAL A 366 2.79 2.53 22.48
N LYS A 367 1.65 2.26 23.13
CA LYS A 367 1.59 1.44 24.34
C LYS A 367 2.03 -0.01 24.09
N ASN A 368 1.61 -0.60 22.97
CA ASN A 368 1.86 -2.00 22.64
C ASN A 368 3.32 -2.25 22.21
N LEU A 369 3.96 -1.29 21.54
CA LEU A 369 5.39 -1.35 21.22
C LEU A 369 6.29 -1.15 22.46
N GLY A 370 5.73 -0.56 23.51
CA GLY A 370 6.46 -0.26 24.74
C GLY A 370 7.50 0.85 24.59
N SER A 371 8.28 1.06 25.65
CA SER A 371 9.37 2.05 25.68
C SER A 371 10.63 1.56 24.98
N ASP A 372 10.86 0.24 24.91
CA ASP A 372 12.06 -0.37 24.32
C ASP A 372 11.87 -0.79 22.85
N LYS A 373 11.58 0.19 21.99
CA LYS A 373 11.38 -0.06 20.55
C LYS A 373 12.63 -0.59 19.86
N ILE A 374 13.80 -0.22 20.39
CA ILE A 374 15.08 -0.67 19.87
C ILE A 374 15.25 -2.15 20.18
N GLY A 375 15.00 -2.59 21.41
CA GLY A 375 15.03 -4.01 21.74
C GLY A 375 14.05 -4.84 20.90
N VAL A 376 12.84 -4.32 20.64
CA VAL A 376 11.89 -4.97 19.71
C VAL A 376 12.45 -5.06 18.29
N LEU A 377 12.99 -3.97 17.76
CA LEU A 377 13.61 -3.94 16.44
C LEU A 377 14.78 -4.92 16.34
N GLU A 378 15.71 -4.89 17.29
CA GLU A 378 16.88 -5.78 17.35
C GLU A 378 16.47 -7.25 17.45
N SER A 379 15.39 -7.54 18.19
CA SER A 379 14.80 -8.88 18.28
C SER A 379 14.26 -9.35 16.93
N ILE A 380 13.55 -8.49 16.20
CA ILE A 380 13.04 -8.79 14.85
C ILE A 380 14.19 -8.99 13.84
N LEU A 381 15.22 -8.15 13.92
CA LEU A 381 16.37 -8.23 13.01
C LEU A 381 17.36 -9.35 13.39
N GLY A 382 17.25 -9.91 14.59
CA GLY A 382 18.21 -10.88 15.13
C GLY A 382 19.61 -10.32 15.39
N ARG A 383 19.76 -9.00 15.46
CA ARG A 383 21.06 -8.31 15.59
C ARG A 383 20.93 -6.94 16.25
N LYS A 384 22.03 -6.43 16.78
CA LYS A 384 22.10 -5.12 17.43
C LYS A 384 22.07 -3.97 16.43
N CYS A 385 21.40 -2.89 16.82
CA CYS A 385 21.39 -1.63 16.08
C CYS A 385 22.46 -0.70 16.66
N LEU A 386 23.13 0.05 15.80
CA LEU A 386 23.95 1.18 16.22
C LEU A 386 23.07 2.40 16.47
N ARG A 387 23.32 3.03 17.63
CA ARG A 387 22.78 4.35 17.93
C ARG A 387 23.70 5.41 17.35
N GLN A 388 23.13 6.30 16.55
CA GLN A 388 23.76 7.56 16.24
C GLN A 388 23.30 8.58 17.29
N ASP A 389 24.22 9.06 18.12
CA ASP A 389 23.93 9.94 19.25
C ASP A 389 23.04 11.13 18.83
N GLY A 390 21.94 11.32 19.56
CA GLY A 390 21.01 12.44 19.37
C GLY A 390 20.04 12.35 18.18
N SER A 391 20.07 11.28 17.37
CA SER A 391 19.22 11.16 16.18
C SER A 391 17.98 10.28 16.38
N SER A 392 16.92 10.53 15.61
CA SER A 392 15.72 9.66 15.53
C SER A 392 15.89 8.52 14.52
N VAL A 393 17.13 8.14 14.25
CA VAL A 393 17.56 7.28 13.14
C VAL A 393 18.55 6.27 13.70
N LEU A 394 18.39 5.00 13.37
CA LEU A 394 19.30 3.93 13.81
C LEU A 394 19.90 3.26 12.60
N PHE A 395 21.19 2.98 12.66
CA PHE A 395 21.87 2.13 11.68
C PHE A 395 21.78 0.68 12.14
N ALA A 396 21.52 -0.22 11.22
CA ALA A 396 21.63 -1.63 11.53
C ALA A 396 22.90 -2.17 10.86
N LEU A 397 23.98 -2.44 11.61
CA LEU A 397 25.18 -3.08 11.05
C LEU A 397 24.95 -4.55 10.69
N ALA A 398 25.20 -4.93 9.44
CA ALA A 398 25.46 -6.34 9.13
C ALA A 398 26.72 -6.78 9.89
N MET A 399 26.63 -7.82 10.73
CA MET A 399 27.85 -8.46 11.22
C MET A 399 28.49 -9.16 10.02
N SER A 400 29.60 -8.62 9.52
CA SER A 400 30.51 -9.33 8.63
C SER A 400 31.17 -10.45 9.43
N GLY A 401 30.45 -11.54 9.62
CA GLY A 401 30.94 -12.77 10.23
C GLY A 401 30.71 -13.90 9.26
N SER A 402 31.79 -14.32 8.59
CA SER A 402 31.89 -15.60 7.91
C SER A 402 31.61 -16.73 8.91
N GLY A 403 30.34 -17.05 9.12
CA GLY A 403 29.88 -18.19 9.89
C GLY A 403 29.17 -19.12 8.93
N SER A 404 29.84 -20.21 8.59
CA SER A 404 29.27 -21.34 7.86
C SER A 404 27.95 -21.77 8.51
N TRP A 405 26.84 -21.68 7.77
CA TRP A 405 25.61 -22.39 8.11
C TRP A 405 25.74 -23.81 7.54
N VAL A 406 25.79 -24.80 8.43
CA VAL A 406 25.51 -26.21 8.12
C VAL A 406 24.08 -26.49 8.52
#